data_AF-B6XHF0-F1
#
_entry.id   AF-B6XHF0-F1
#
_cell.length_a   1.000
_cell.length_b   1.000
_cell.length_c   1.000
_cell.angle_alpha   90.00
_cell.angle_beta   90.00
_cell.angle_gamma   90.00
#
_symmetry.space_group_name_H-M   'P 1'
#
loop_
_entity.id
_entity.type
_entity.pdbx_description
1 polymer ?
#
loop_
_entity_poly.entity_id
_entity_poly.type
_entity_poly.pdbx_seq_one_letter_code
_entity_poly.pdbx_strand_id
1 'polypeptide(L)'
;MLPISSISPIATVVDTVSPVSVSSLEETVKKLFSEYAANANAEKKNIIEKSQSIDPSNPVQVLNLQDQVGKYTLALNMVSTLTHKVTSSIDSVIKAQ
;
A
#
# COMPACT_ATOMS: atom_id res chain seq x y z
N MET A 1 -19.40 -60.78 17.74
CA MET A 1 -19.80 -59.43 18.17
C MET A 1 -18.53 -58.59 18.27
N LEU A 2 -18.35 -57.63 17.37
CA LEU A 2 -17.19 -56.73 17.32
C LEU A 2 -17.51 -55.45 18.11
N PRO A 3 -16.56 -54.90 18.90
CA PRO A 3 -16.81 -53.72 19.72
C PRO A 3 -16.87 -52.43 18.89
N ILE A 4 -17.80 -51.57 19.27
CA ILE A 4 -18.12 -50.27 18.65
C ILE A 4 -16.99 -49.29 18.97
N SER A 5 -16.36 -48.74 17.93
CA SER A 5 -15.30 -47.74 18.06
C SER A 5 -15.83 -46.45 18.70
N SER A 6 -15.13 -46.00 19.75
CA SER A 6 -15.40 -44.75 20.45
C SER A 6 -15.30 -43.55 19.51
N ILE A 7 -16.38 -42.77 19.47
CA ILE A 7 -16.43 -41.45 18.83
C ILE A 7 -15.45 -40.49 19.53
N SER A 8 -14.58 -39.87 18.74
CA SER A 8 -13.65 -38.83 19.18
C SER A 8 -14.43 -37.60 19.65
N PRO A 9 -14.07 -36.95 20.78
CA PRO A 9 -14.75 -35.74 21.21
C PRO A 9 -14.51 -34.62 20.19
N ILE A 10 -15.60 -33.93 19.87
CA ILE A 10 -15.65 -32.71 19.06
C ILE A 10 -14.59 -31.75 19.57
N ALA A 11 -13.60 -31.45 18.73
CA ALA A 11 -12.69 -30.35 18.98
C ALA A 11 -13.51 -29.07 18.99
N THR A 12 -13.79 -28.55 20.19
CA THR A 12 -14.23 -27.16 20.35
C THR A 12 -13.16 -26.30 19.71
N VAL A 13 -13.46 -25.78 18.51
CA VAL A 13 -12.71 -24.68 17.92
C VAL A 13 -12.95 -23.50 18.86
N VAL A 14 -12.04 -23.33 19.83
CA VAL A 14 -11.87 -22.05 20.49
C VAL A 14 -11.46 -21.12 19.38
N ASP A 15 -12.43 -20.33 18.94
CA ASP A 15 -12.21 -19.18 18.08
C ASP A 15 -11.37 -18.22 18.92
N THR A 16 -10.04 -18.39 18.87
CA THR A 16 -9.09 -17.35 19.26
C THR A 16 -9.29 -16.22 18.26
N VAL A 17 -10.33 -15.41 18.48
CA VAL A 17 -10.35 -14.03 18.07
C VAL A 17 -9.18 -13.37 18.79
N SER A 18 -8.01 -13.43 18.15
CA SER A 18 -6.94 -12.48 18.41
C SER A 18 -7.60 -11.11 18.45
N PRO A 19 -7.38 -10.29 19.50
CA PRO A 19 -7.90 -8.94 19.49
C PRO A 19 -7.28 -8.24 18.29
N VAL A 20 -8.08 -8.04 17.24
CA VAL A 20 -7.75 -7.12 16.17
C VAL A 20 -7.62 -5.79 16.88
N SER A 21 -6.39 -5.35 17.09
CA SER A 21 -6.11 -3.99 17.52
C SER A 21 -6.73 -3.10 16.46
N VAL A 22 -7.90 -2.55 16.77
CA VAL A 22 -8.54 -1.51 15.99
C VAL A 22 -7.71 -0.25 16.16
N SER A 23 -6.56 -0.20 15.48
CA SER A 23 -5.80 1.03 15.31
C SER A 23 -6.77 2.08 14.78
N SER A 24 -6.75 3.26 15.39
CA SER A 24 -7.60 4.35 14.94
C SER A 24 -7.38 4.61 13.44
N LEU A 25 -8.41 5.12 12.76
CA LEU A 25 -8.28 5.51 11.35
C LEU A 25 -7.10 6.46 11.17
N GLU A 26 -6.89 7.38 12.12
CA GLU A 26 -5.77 8.31 12.13
C GLU A 26 -4.40 7.59 12.18
N GLU A 27 -4.22 6.62 13.09
CA GLU A 27 -2.98 5.84 13.17
C GLU A 27 -2.72 5.03 11.90
N THR A 28 -3.79 4.44 11.33
CA THR A 28 -3.71 3.68 10.08
C THR A 28 -3.25 4.58 8.93
N VAL A 29 -3.85 5.77 8.80
CA VAL A 29 -3.48 6.76 7.78
C VAL A 29 -2.04 7.24 7.97
N LYS A 30 -1.64 7.57 9.21
CA LYS A 30 -0.26 7.98 9.51
C LYS A 30 0.76 6.91 9.14
N LYS A 31 0.47 5.65 9.47
CA LYS A 31 1.31 4.51 9.13
C LYS A 31 1.45 4.35 7.63
N LEU A 32 0.33 4.27 6.90
CA LEU A 32 0.32 4.10 5.45
C LEU A 32 1.00 5.26 4.73
N PHE A 33 0.79 6.50 5.18
CA PHE A 33 1.46 7.67 4.63
C PHE A 33 2.97 7.62 4.85
N SER A 34 3.43 7.27 6.07
CA SER A 34 4.85 7.14 6.38
C SER A 34 5.53 6.08 5.52
N GLU A 35 4.91 4.90 5.40
CA GLU A 35 5.40 3.81 4.53
C GLU A 35 5.46 4.24 3.06
N TYR A 36 4.40 4.89 2.56
CA TYR A 36 4.36 5.40 1.19
C TYR A 36 5.43 6.46 0.95
N ALA A 37 5.60 7.43 1.87
CA ALA A 37 6.57 8.50 1.74
C ALA A 37 8.00 7.97 1.75
N ALA A 38 8.31 7.01 2.61
CA ALA A 38 9.61 6.34 2.63
C ALA A 38 9.88 5.61 1.31
N ASN A 39 8.92 4.83 0.82
CA ASN A 39 9.05 4.10 -0.44
C ASN A 39 9.18 5.03 -1.65
N ALA A 40 8.38 6.09 -1.72
CA ALA A 40 8.44 7.07 -2.81
C ALA A 40 9.79 7.80 -2.84
N ASN A 41 10.33 8.16 -1.68
CA ASN A 41 11.66 8.78 -1.60
C ASN A 41 12.78 7.81 -1.98
N ALA A 42 12.70 6.55 -1.56
CA ALA A 42 13.65 5.51 -1.96
C ALA A 42 13.61 5.28 -3.47
N GLU A 43 12.42 5.20 -4.07
CA GLU A 43 12.24 5.03 -5.50
C GLU A 43 12.76 6.22 -6.30
N LYS A 44 12.48 7.45 -5.85
CA LYS A 44 13.06 8.66 -6.44
C LYS A 44 14.58 8.61 -6.45
N LYS A 45 15.19 8.23 -5.33
CA LYS A 45 16.65 8.08 -5.23
C LYS A 45 17.17 7.01 -6.20
N ASN A 46 16.49 5.86 -6.26
CA ASN A 46 16.85 4.77 -7.19
C ASN A 46 16.80 5.22 -8.65
N ILE A 47 15.77 5.96 -9.05
CA ILE A 47 15.64 6.54 -10.40
C ILE A 47 16.81 7.49 -10.69
N ILE A 48 17.17 8.36 -9.75
CA ILE A 48 18.29 9.32 -9.93
C ILE A 48 19.62 8.56 -10.07
N GLU A 49 19.89 7.58 -9.21
CA GLU A 49 21.11 6.78 -9.26
C GLU A 49 21.22 5.97 -10.56
N LYS A 50 20.10 5.38 -11.02
CA LYS A 50 20.03 4.72 -12.33
C LYS A 50 20.28 5.71 -13.46
N SER A 51 19.65 6.88 -13.42
CA SER A 51 19.86 7.91 -14.44
C SER A 51 21.31 8.36 -14.58
N GLN A 52 22.10 8.28 -13.52
CA GLN A 52 23.53 8.63 -13.54
C GLN A 52 24.44 7.49 -14.02
N SER A 53 23.94 6.25 -14.01
CA SER A 53 24.71 5.04 -14.31
C SER A 53 24.34 4.35 -15.63
N ILE A 54 23.22 4.73 -16.25
CA ILE A 54 22.81 4.18 -17.54
C ILE A 54 23.70 4.67 -18.70
N ASP A 55 23.91 3.79 -19.67
CA ASP A 55 24.46 4.18 -20.97
C ASP A 55 23.36 4.81 -21.84
N PRO A 56 23.43 6.11 -22.18
CA PRO A 56 22.41 6.78 -23.00
C PRO A 56 22.33 6.24 -24.43
N SER A 57 23.36 5.51 -24.90
CA SER A 57 23.37 4.87 -26.21
C SER A 57 22.67 3.51 -26.20
N ASN A 58 22.30 2.99 -25.02
CA ASN A 58 21.58 1.74 -24.87
C ASN A 58 20.06 2.00 -24.74
N PRO A 59 19.28 1.80 -25.82
CA PRO A 59 17.85 2.14 -25.82
C PRO A 59 17.03 1.29 -24.84
N VAL A 60 17.46 0.06 -24.52
CA VAL A 60 16.76 -0.81 -23.57
C VAL A 60 16.88 -0.26 -22.15
N GLN A 61 18.08 0.21 -21.77
CA GLN A 61 18.29 0.80 -20.44
C GLN A 61 17.53 2.13 -20.28
N VAL A 62 17.54 2.95 -21.33
CA VAL A 62 16.81 4.23 -21.35
C VAL A 62 15.30 3.99 -21.26
N LEU A 63 14.76 3.03 -22.01
CA LEU A 63 13.32 2.71 -21.98
C LEU A 63 12.89 2.17 -20.60
N ASN A 64 13.70 1.31 -19.98
CA ASN A 64 13.40 0.82 -18.64
C ASN A 64 13.40 1.93 -17.59
N LEU A 65 14.35 2.87 -17.68
CA LEU A 65 14.36 4.05 -16.81
C LEU A 65 13.12 4.91 -17.03
N GLN A 66 12.72 5.11 -18.29
CA GLN A 66 11.51 5.87 -18.63
C GLN A 66 10.23 5.23 -18.09
N ASP A 67 10.09 3.90 -18.21
CA ASP A 67 8.96 3.16 -17.64
C ASP A 67 8.90 3.31 -16.11
N GLN A 68 10.05 3.20 -15.45
CA GLN A 68 10.16 3.37 -14.00
C GLN A 68 9.76 4.80 -13.57
N VAL A 69 10.25 5.83 -14.26
CA VAL A 69 9.86 7.23 -14.04
C VAL A 69 8.36 7.42 -14.27
N GLY A 70 7.82 6.86 -15.36
CA GLY A 70 6.40 6.97 -15.69
C GLY A 70 5.50 6.38 -14.60
N LYS A 71 5.84 5.19 -14.10
CA LYS A 71 5.13 4.54 -12.99
C LYS A 71 5.18 5.36 -11.70
N TYR A 72 6.36 5.86 -11.33
CA TYR A 72 6.54 6.72 -10.17
C TYR A 72 5.69 8.00 -10.24
N THR A 73 5.73 8.69 -11.38
CA THR A 73 4.95 9.91 -11.60
C THR A 73 3.44 9.63 -11.59
N LEU A 74 3.00 8.54 -12.22
CA LEU A 74 1.59 8.17 -12.24
C LEU A 74 1.06 7.91 -10.81
N ALA A 75 1.80 7.15 -10.02
CA ALA A 75 1.42 6.84 -8.63
C ALA A 75 1.28 8.11 -7.78
N LEU A 76 2.26 9.03 -7.85
CA LEU A 76 2.19 10.30 -7.14
C LEU A 76 1.00 11.16 -7.57
N ASN A 77 0.74 11.24 -8.87
CA ASN A 77 -0.38 12.02 -9.40
C ASN A 77 -1.72 11.45 -8.95
N MET A 78 -1.87 10.12 -8.92
CA MET A 78 -3.07 9.46 -8.40
C MET A 78 -3.31 9.78 -6.93
N VAL A 79 -2.27 9.66 -6.08
CA VAL A 79 -2.36 9.99 -4.66
C VAL A 79 -2.75 11.46 -4.47
N SER A 80 -2.06 12.38 -5.15
CA SER A 80 -2.36 13.81 -5.08
C SER A 80 -3.79 14.13 -5.50
N THR A 81 -4.25 13.53 -6.61
CA THR A 81 -5.62 13.74 -7.12
C THR A 81 -6.66 13.19 -6.15
N LEU A 82 -6.44 11.99 -5.60
CA LEU A 82 -7.35 11.36 -4.66
C LEU A 82 -7.42 12.19 -3.36
N THR A 83 -6.28 12.59 -2.80
CA THR A 83 -6.22 13.44 -1.60
C THR A 83 -6.98 14.74 -1.84
N HIS A 84 -6.73 15.42 -2.97
CA HIS A 84 -7.42 16.67 -3.30
C HIS A 84 -8.94 16.49 -3.41
N LYS A 85 -9.40 15.43 -4.08
CA LYS A 85 -10.84 15.13 -4.21
C LYS A 85 -11.49 14.79 -2.87
N VAL A 86 -10.79 14.05 -2.00
CA VAL A 86 -11.29 13.70 -0.66
C VAL A 86 -11.45 14.97 0.18
N THR A 87 -10.41 15.81 0.27
CA THR A 87 -10.49 17.08 1.00
C THR A 87 -11.58 18.01 0.43
N SER A 88 -11.67 18.14 -0.89
CA SER A 88 -12.74 18.94 -1.53
C SER A 88 -14.14 18.40 -1.21
N SER A 89 -14.31 17.08 -1.10
CA SER A 89 -15.61 16.49 -0.75
C SER A 89 -15.98 16.77 0.70
N ILE A 90 -15.00 16.70 1.61
CA ILE A 90 -15.17 17.07 3.02
C ILE A 90 -15.57 18.54 3.13
N ASP A 91 -14.84 19.44 2.46
CA ASP A 91 -15.15 20.87 2.45
C ASP A 91 -16.56 21.15 1.92
N SER A 92 -16.97 20.45 0.86
CA SER A 92 -18.32 20.58 0.30
C SER A 92 -19.40 20.18 1.28
N VAL A 93 -19.19 19.12 2.07
CA VAL A 93 -20.15 18.65 3.08
C VAL A 93 -20.20 19.61 4.27
N ILE A 94 -19.04 20.10 4.73
CA ILE A 94 -18.97 21.05 5.86
C ILE A 94 -19.64 22.37 5.51
N LYS A 95 -19.43 22.90 4.29
CA LYS A 95 -20.03 24.18 3.84
C LYS A 95 -21.52 24.09 3.52
N ALA A 96 -22.05 22.89 3.32
CA ALA A 96 -23.47 22.67 3.03
C ALA A 96 -24.35 22.57 4.29
N GLN A 97 -23.74 22.59 5.48
CA GLN A 97 -24.42 22.68 6.78
C GLN A 97 -24.54 24.14 7.20
#